data_AF-V4AAZ9-F1
#
_entry.id   AF-V4AAZ9-F1
#
_cell.length_a   1.000
_cell.length_b   1.000
_cell.length_c   1.000
_cell.angle_alpha   90.00
_cell.angle_beta   90.00
_cell.angle_gamma   90.00
#
_symmetry.space_group_name_H-M   'P 1'
#
loop_
_entity.id
_entity.type
_entity.pdbx_description
1 polymer ?
#
loop_
_entity_poly.entity_id
_entity_poly.type
_entity_poly.pdbx_seq_one_letter_code
_entity_poly.pdbx_strand_id
1 'polypeptide(L)'
;NAPTKEPEEPAMLHLVTRIKTVKYRPYWEKETIQRLKLFVFKNTPDMNAMLKSVQHLLEIRPVSFPHGLPKSEEDYEHCLLRENGEFVVKHKILP
;
A
#
# COMPACT_ATOMS: atom_id res chain seq x y z
N ASN A 1 -0.44 -23.03 20.07
CA ASN A 1 0.37 -21.80 20.20
C ASN A 1 0.48 -21.14 18.84
N ALA A 2 -0.45 -20.24 18.51
CA ALA A 2 -0.27 -19.40 17.32
C ALA A 2 0.89 -18.43 17.60
N PRO A 3 1.86 -18.27 16.70
CA PRO A 3 2.95 -17.33 16.90
C PRO A 3 2.35 -15.92 16.95
N THR A 4 2.31 -15.33 18.14
CA THR A 4 2.12 -13.90 18.35
C THR A 4 3.27 -13.21 17.65
N LYS A 5 3.04 -12.72 16.43
CA LYS A 5 3.95 -11.78 15.77
C LYS A 5 4.13 -10.60 16.73
N GLU A 6 5.33 -10.45 17.25
CA GLU A 6 5.77 -9.26 17.97
C GLU A 6 5.45 -8.03 17.12
N PRO A 7 5.08 -6.89 17.72
CA PRO A 7 4.77 -5.69 16.96
C PRO A 7 6.07 -5.15 16.36
N GLU A 8 6.41 -5.65 15.18
CA GLU A 8 7.30 -5.00 14.24
C GLU A 8 6.81 -3.55 14.08
N GLU A 9 7.73 -2.59 14.06
CA GLU A 9 7.39 -1.16 14.04
C GLU A 9 6.31 -0.90 12.99
N PRO A 10 5.21 -0.22 13.36
CA PRO A 10 4.07 -0.07 12.46
C PRO A 10 4.51 0.69 11.21
N ALA A 11 4.26 0.08 10.05
CA ALA A 11 4.55 0.73 8.78
C ALA A 11 3.78 2.05 8.65
N MET A 12 4.46 3.08 8.15
CA MET A 12 3.87 4.41 7.95
C MET A 12 2.83 4.43 6.82
N LEU A 13 3.01 3.57 5.82
CA LEU A 13 2.20 3.53 4.60
C LEU A 13 1.72 2.11 4.31
N HIS A 14 0.54 2.02 3.70
CA HIS A 14 -0.05 0.79 3.19
C HIS A 14 -0.16 0.85 1.66
N LEU A 15 0.34 -0.18 0.99
CA LEU A 15 0.01 -0.50 -0.40
C LEU A 15 -1.31 -1.27 -0.41
N VAL A 16 -2.27 -0.76 -1.15
CA VAL A 16 -3.62 -1.29 -1.28
C VAL A 16 -3.84 -1.64 -2.74
N THR A 17 -3.96 -2.93 -3.01
CA THR A 17 -4.26 -3.47 -4.34
C THR A 17 -5.66 -4.07 -4.34
N ARG A 18 -6.37 -3.96 -5.47
CA ARG A 18 -7.71 -4.56 -5.59
C ARG A 18 -7.61 -5.98 -6.11
N ILE A 19 -8.01 -6.96 -5.29
CA ILE A 19 -7.99 -8.38 -5.66
C ILE A 19 -9.31 -8.90 -6.22
N LYS A 20 -10.45 -8.27 -5.89
CA LYS A 20 -11.78 -8.70 -6.35
C LYS A 20 -12.49 -7.63 -7.15
N THR A 21 -13.38 -8.07 -8.03
CA THR A 21 -14.22 -7.16 -8.82
C THR A 21 -15.30 -6.49 -7.95
N VAL A 22 -15.68 -5.28 -8.34
CA VAL A 22 -16.77 -4.50 -7.72
C VAL A 22 -18.14 -4.78 -8.35
N LYS A 23 -18.20 -5.68 -9.36
CA LYS A 23 -19.47 -6.10 -9.96
C LYS A 23 -20.34 -6.80 -8.93
N TYR A 24 -21.65 -6.55 -8.97
CA TYR A 24 -22.65 -7.07 -8.03
C TYR A 24 -22.45 -6.69 -6.55
N ARG A 25 -21.60 -5.69 -6.26
CA ARG A 25 -21.45 -5.13 -4.92
C ARG A 25 -22.47 -4.01 -4.66
N PRO A 26 -22.87 -3.81 -3.40
CA PRO A 26 -23.60 -2.63 -2.95
C PRO A 26 -23.00 -1.30 -3.43
N TYR A 27 -23.84 -0.29 -3.56
CA TYR A 27 -23.42 1.01 -4.12
C TYR A 27 -22.38 1.72 -3.24
N TRP A 28 -22.48 1.62 -1.91
CA TRP A 28 -21.55 2.27 -0.98
C TRP A 28 -20.12 1.72 -1.08
N GLU A 29 -19.96 0.42 -1.35
CA GLU A 29 -18.64 -0.18 -1.56
C GLU A 29 -18.01 0.31 -2.87
N LYS A 30 -18.83 0.43 -3.92
CA LYS A 30 -18.39 0.98 -5.21
C LYS A 30 -17.95 2.42 -5.06
N GLU A 31 -18.71 3.22 -4.32
CA GLU A 31 -18.35 4.61 -4.03
C GLU A 31 -17.05 4.71 -3.22
N THR A 32 -16.88 3.87 -2.21
CA THR A 32 -15.65 3.83 -1.39
C THR A 32 -14.43 3.49 -2.26
N ILE A 33 -14.54 2.46 -3.11
CA ILE A 33 -13.45 2.10 -4.03
C ILE A 33 -13.20 3.19 -5.08
N GLN A 34 -14.23 3.89 -5.55
CA GLN A 34 -14.07 5.04 -6.45
C GLN A 34 -13.43 6.25 -5.77
N ARG A 35 -13.56 6.41 -4.45
CA ARG A 35 -12.86 7.45 -3.68
C ARG A 35 -11.39 7.07 -3.46
N LEU A 36 -11.11 5.78 -3.24
CA LEU A 36 -9.78 5.22 -3.02
C LEU A 36 -8.96 5.03 -4.31
N LYS A 37 -9.02 5.92 -5.31
CA LYS A 37 -8.36 5.76 -6.64
C LYS A 37 -6.83 5.55 -6.61
N LEU A 38 -6.20 5.68 -5.45
CA LEU A 38 -4.77 5.55 -5.24
C LEU A 38 -4.44 4.19 -4.62
N PHE A 39 -3.24 3.70 -4.86
CA PHE A 39 -2.78 2.41 -4.33
C PHE A 39 -1.97 2.57 -3.04
N VAL A 40 -1.62 3.78 -2.60
CA VAL A 40 -0.80 3.99 -1.40
C VAL A 40 -1.52 4.94 -0.43
N PHE A 41 -1.68 4.50 0.82
CA PHE A 41 -2.40 5.23 1.86
C PHE A 41 -1.56 5.39 3.13
N LYS A 42 -1.76 6.50 3.85
CA LYS A 42 -1.17 6.71 5.17
C LYS A 42 -1.85 5.80 6.19
N ASN A 43 -1.08 5.30 7.15
CA ASN A 43 -1.59 4.55 8.29
C ASN A 43 -2.25 5.47 9.33
N THR A 44 -3.33 6.17 8.94
CA THR A 44 -4.15 6.99 9.85
C THR A 44 -5.42 6.24 10.24
N PRO A 45 -5.97 6.47 11.46
CA PRO A 45 -7.16 5.76 11.93
C PRO A 45 -8.38 5.96 10.99
N ASP A 46 -8.53 7.14 10.42
CA ASP A 46 -9.60 7.47 9.46
C ASP A 46 -9.49 6.62 8.17
N MET A 47 -8.29 6.58 7.56
CA MET A 47 -8.03 5.75 6.38
C MET A 47 -8.17 4.27 6.70
N ASN A 48 -7.71 3.82 7.86
CA ASN A 48 -7.84 2.43 8.29
C ASN A 48 -9.30 2.02 8.49
N ALA A 49 -10.17 2.90 8.99
CA ALA A 49 -11.60 2.63 9.09
C ALA A 49 -12.24 2.47 7.71
N MET A 50 -11.88 3.33 6.76
CA MET A 50 -12.34 3.25 5.38
C MET A 50 -11.89 1.94 4.70
N LEU A 51 -10.60 1.61 4.81
CA LEU A 51 -10.03 0.38 4.26
C LEU A 51 -10.63 -0.88 4.90
N LYS A 52 -10.94 -0.85 6.20
CA LYS A 52 -11.60 -1.98 6.91
C LYS A 52 -12.99 -2.29 6.34
N SER A 53 -13.73 -1.31 5.85
CA SER A 53 -15.07 -1.52 5.29
C SER A 53 -15.03 -2.36 4.00
N VAL A 54 -13.99 -2.15 3.18
CA VAL A 54 -13.80 -2.80 1.87
C VAL A 54 -12.64 -3.81 1.86
N GLN A 55 -12.12 -4.20 3.04
CA GLN A 55 -10.93 -5.06 3.18
C GLN A 55 -11.06 -6.41 2.46
N HIS A 56 -12.27 -6.91 2.27
CA HIS A 56 -12.52 -8.20 1.63
C HIS A 56 -12.42 -8.15 0.08
N LEU A 57 -12.33 -6.95 -0.48
CA LEU A 57 -12.13 -6.67 -1.92
C LEU A 57 -10.68 -6.27 -2.23
N LEU A 58 -9.92 -5.95 -1.19
CA LEU A 58 -8.59 -5.36 -1.25
C LEU A 58 -7.57 -6.29 -0.62
N GLU A 59 -6.33 -6.09 -1.01
CA GLU A 59 -5.16 -6.65 -0.37
C GLU A 59 -4.33 -5.48 0.15
N ILE A 60 -4.07 -5.49 1.45
CA ILE A 60 -3.40 -4.40 2.16
C ILE A 60 -2.04 -4.94 2.61
N ARG A 61 -0.96 -4.34 2.12
CA ARG A 61 0.42 -4.66 2.48
C ARG A 61 1.11 -3.44 3.08
N PRO A 62 1.98 -3.59 4.09
CA PRO A 62 2.85 -2.51 4.53
C PRO A 62 3.87 -2.16 3.42
N VAL A 63 4.15 -0.87 3.23
CA VAL A 63 5.23 -0.43 2.34
C VAL A 63 6.54 -0.39 3.12
N SER A 64 7.55 -1.08 2.61
CA SER A 64 8.90 -1.10 3.15
C SER A 64 9.87 -0.31 2.26
N PHE A 65 10.79 0.42 2.89
CA PHE A 65 11.78 1.27 2.22
C PHE A 65 13.20 0.72 2.45
N PRO A 66 13.61 -0.36 1.77
CA PRO A 66 14.92 -0.97 1.98
C PRO A 66 16.10 -0.03 1.68
N HIS A 67 15.93 0.91 0.73
CA HIS A 67 16.94 1.90 0.37
C HIS A 67 16.74 3.27 1.04
N GLY A 68 15.80 3.36 2.00
CA GLY A 68 15.38 4.62 2.60
C GLY A 68 14.35 5.39 1.76
N LEU A 69 14.03 6.60 2.21
CA LEU A 69 13.12 7.51 1.50
C LEU A 69 13.84 8.17 0.32
N PRO A 70 13.15 8.40 -0.82
CA PRO A 70 13.71 9.18 -1.92
C PRO A 70 13.99 10.61 -1.45
N LYS A 71 15.20 11.13 -1.71
CA LYS A 71 15.64 12.44 -1.22
C LYS A 71 15.78 13.47 -2.35
N SER A 72 16.10 13.01 -3.55
CA SER A 72 16.33 13.85 -4.72
C SER A 72 15.22 13.67 -5.75
N GLU A 73 15.00 14.66 -6.62
CA GLU A 73 13.99 14.55 -7.67
C GLU A 73 14.29 13.43 -8.68
N GLU A 74 15.58 13.19 -8.92
CA GLU A 74 16.10 12.08 -9.74
C GLU A 74 15.68 10.69 -9.22
N ASP A 75 15.50 10.54 -7.90
CA ASP A 75 15.08 9.28 -7.29
C ASP A 75 13.63 8.94 -7.65
N TYR A 76 12.79 9.96 -7.87
CA TYR A 76 11.39 9.75 -8.27
C TYR A 76 11.29 9.19 -9.69
N GLU A 77 12.17 9.59 -10.60
CA GLU A 77 12.19 9.07 -11.98
C GLU A 77 12.69 7.61 -12.05
N HIS A 78 13.45 7.18 -11.04
CA HIS A 78 14.06 5.86 -10.98
C HIS A 78 13.50 4.99 -9.86
N CYS A 79 12.28 5.25 -9.37
CA CYS A 79 11.65 4.41 -8.36
C CYS A 79 10.68 3.37 -8.95
N LEU A 80 10.55 2.24 -8.24
CA LEU A 80 9.59 1.19 -8.53
C LEU A 80 8.98 0.70 -7.22
N LEU A 81 7.67 0.80 -7.10
CA LEU A 81 6.91 0.12 -6.05
C LEU A 81 6.52 -1.27 -6.54
N ARG A 82 7.09 -2.30 -5.92
CA ARG A 82 6.82 -3.69 -6.24
C ARG A 82 5.51 -4.16 -5.57
N GLU A 83 4.89 -5.19 -6.12
CA GLU A 83 3.64 -5.78 -5.57
C GLU A 83 3.83 -6.42 -4.18
N ASN A 84 5.07 -6.75 -3.83
CA ASN A 84 5.45 -7.24 -2.50
C ASN A 84 5.43 -6.14 -1.42
N GLY A 85 5.26 -4.87 -1.80
CA GLY A 85 5.29 -3.72 -0.89
C GLY A 85 6.67 -3.06 -0.74
N GLU A 86 7.68 -3.50 -1.49
CA GLU A 86 9.00 -2.87 -1.46
C GLU A 86 9.08 -1.67 -2.40
N PHE A 87 9.51 -0.53 -1.87
CA PHE A 87 9.85 0.65 -2.65
C PHE A 87 11.35 0.63 -2.99
N VAL A 88 11.67 0.38 -4.26
CA VAL A 88 13.05 0.25 -4.74
C VAL A 88 13.42 1.45 -5.60
N VAL A 89 14.51 2.13 -5.24
CA VAL A 89 15.13 3.19 -6.06
C VAL A 89 16.26 2.55 -6.87
N LYS A 90 16.12 2.52 -8.20
CA LYS A 90 17.14 1.98 -9.11
C LYS A 90 18.28 3.00 -9.23
N HIS A 91 19.44 2.61 -8.73
CA HIS A 91 20.66 3.37 -8.94
C HIS A 91 21.28 2.98 -10.29
N LYS A 92 21.99 3.91 -10.93
CA LYS A 92 22.70 3.64 -12.20
C LYS A 92 23.59 2.42 -12.04
N ILE A 93 23.38 1.43 -12.92
CA ILE A 93 24.24 0.26 -13.01
C ILE A 93 25.51 0.75 -13.70
N LEU A 94 26.59 0.94 -12.94
CA LEU A 94 27.91 1.11 -13.53
C LEU A 94 28.43 -0.29 -13.93
N PRO A 95 29.01 -0.43 -15.13
CA PRO A 95 29.49 -1.70 -15.64
C PRO A 95 30.62 -2.29 -14.81
#